data_AF-A0A8C5P6T4-F1
#
_entry.id   AF-A0A8C5P6T4-F1
#
_cell.length_a   1.000
_cell.length_b   1.000
_cell.length_c   1.000
_cell.angle_alpha   90.00
_cell.angle_beta   90.00
_cell.angle_gamma   90.00
#
_symmetry.space_group_name_H-M   'P 1'
#
loop_
_entity.id
_entity.type
_entity.pdbx_description
1 polymer ?
#
loop_
_entity_poly.entity_id
_entity_poly.type
_entity_poly.pdbx_seq_one_letter_code
_entity_poly.pdbx_strand_id
1 'polypeptide(L)'
;MPFSNAIYKMNSKCTTQSEDDRYVFTAEWYDPNAALQRRYQLIFYPKDGSVEMYDLKNHRVFLRRTKYEELRKEDLYVGNKINVFSRLLHIVDYGDQFTARKVGSKKEKTLAMIKPDAVAKLGSIIEAILDTGFIITKAKMVLLSRKEAMDFYSEHQSKSFFSDLIGFMTSGPIVALEVIGDDAVASWRKLLGPTNSCTARSESPGSIRARFGSDGTKNAAHGSDSIASAARELEFFFPSSGGRGPKNTARFTDCTCCIIKPHAVSEGLTGKILNEILSAGFDITAMQMFTMEKANAEEFYEIYKGVVAEYNEMVAELCSGPCVALEICQTDAPQRLREFCGPADPDPLYSAADYTGTV
;
A
#
# COMPACT_ATOMS: atom_id res chain seq x y z
N MET A 1 10.22 -8.98 -44.68
CA MET A 1 9.96 -10.44 -44.59
C MET A 1 9.72 -10.80 -43.13
N PRO A 2 8.56 -11.36 -42.77
CA PRO A 2 8.18 -11.60 -41.39
C PRO A 2 8.58 -13.01 -40.95
N PHE A 3 9.21 -13.14 -39.78
CA PHE A 3 9.23 -14.39 -39.03
C PHE A 3 8.21 -14.25 -37.89
N SER A 4 6.97 -14.60 -38.23
CA SER A 4 5.88 -14.88 -37.30
C SER A 4 5.46 -16.33 -37.49
N ASN A 5 4.98 -16.96 -36.41
CA ASN A 5 4.43 -18.31 -36.32
C ASN A 5 5.41 -19.48 -36.16
N ALA A 6 5.86 -19.71 -34.93
CA ALA A 6 6.08 -21.06 -34.41
C ALA A 6 6.05 -21.05 -32.88
N ILE A 7 4.86 -21.18 -32.29
CA ILE A 7 4.50 -21.83 -31.02
C ILE A 7 3.01 -21.54 -30.88
N TYR A 8 2.19 -22.42 -31.45
CA TYR A 8 0.73 -22.63 -31.30
C TYR A 8 0.23 -23.29 -32.60
N LYS A 9 0.74 -24.49 -32.88
CA LYS A 9 0.07 -25.46 -33.73
C LYS A 9 -0.16 -26.72 -32.90
N MET A 10 -1.21 -26.68 -32.10
CA MET A 10 -1.96 -27.86 -31.71
C MET A 10 -3.45 -27.56 -31.89
N ASN A 11 -4.02 -28.23 -32.89
CA ASN A 11 -5.44 -28.51 -33.11
C ASN A 11 -6.43 -27.34 -33.25
N SER A 12 -6.51 -26.83 -34.48
CA SER A 12 -7.74 -26.33 -35.07
C SER A 12 -8.72 -27.50 -35.32
N LYS A 13 -9.53 -27.83 -34.32
CA LYS A 13 -10.84 -28.46 -34.53
C LYS A 13 -11.88 -27.56 -33.86
N CYS A 14 -12.86 -27.17 -34.65
CA CYS A 14 -14.06 -26.51 -34.20
C CYS A 14 -14.77 -27.45 -33.21
N THR A 15 -14.66 -27.13 -31.92
CA THR A 15 -15.45 -27.70 -30.84
C THR A 15 -15.80 -26.54 -29.93
N THR A 16 -17.08 -26.17 -29.93
CA THR A 16 -17.73 -25.41 -28.88
C THR A 16 -17.58 -26.17 -27.56
N GLN A 17 -16.52 -25.88 -26.81
CA GLN A 17 -16.33 -26.30 -25.42
C GLN A 17 -15.95 -25.05 -24.63
N SER A 18 -16.70 -24.80 -23.56
CA SER A 18 -16.62 -23.63 -22.70
C SER A 18 -15.19 -23.35 -22.24
N GLU A 19 -14.56 -22.29 -22.76
CA GLU A 19 -13.34 -21.76 -22.17
C GLU A 19 -13.71 -21.18 -20.81
N ASP A 20 -13.29 -21.83 -19.73
CA ASP A 20 -13.25 -21.20 -18.41
C ASP A 20 -12.43 -19.90 -18.57
N ASP A 21 -13.04 -18.75 -18.27
CA ASP A 21 -12.35 -17.46 -18.20
C ASP A 21 -11.06 -17.67 -17.40
N ARG A 22 -9.89 -17.57 -18.06
CA ARG A 22 -8.57 -17.64 -17.43
C ARG A 22 -7.81 -16.36 -17.70
N TYR A 23 -7.03 -15.93 -16.72
CA TYR A 23 -6.18 -14.74 -16.83
C TYR A 23 -4.72 -15.17 -16.77
N VAL A 24 -3.95 -14.74 -17.75
CA VAL A 24 -2.57 -15.15 -17.96
C VAL A 24 -1.64 -13.96 -17.77
N PHE A 25 -0.65 -14.10 -16.90
CA PHE A 25 0.32 -13.07 -16.56
C PHE A 25 1.75 -13.59 -16.72
N THR A 26 2.67 -12.69 -17.06
CA THR A 26 4.10 -12.94 -16.93
C THR A 26 4.52 -12.47 -15.55
N ALA A 27 5.11 -13.36 -14.76
CA ALA A 27 5.57 -13.07 -13.41
C ALA A 27 7.04 -13.42 -13.23
N GLU A 28 7.76 -12.59 -12.48
CA GLU A 28 9.15 -12.79 -12.12
C GLU A 28 9.27 -13.19 -10.65
N TRP A 29 10.18 -14.12 -10.37
CA TRP A 29 10.48 -14.56 -9.01
C TRP A 29 11.98 -14.69 -8.83
N TYR A 30 12.50 -14.13 -7.75
CA TYR A 30 13.89 -14.34 -7.35
C TYR A 30 13.98 -15.67 -6.58
N ASP A 31 14.72 -16.63 -7.13
CA ASP A 31 15.01 -17.92 -6.51
C ASP A 31 16.25 -17.76 -5.61
N PRO A 32 16.09 -17.70 -4.26
CA PRO A 32 17.22 -17.46 -3.37
C PRO A 32 18.24 -18.59 -3.38
N ASN A 33 17.82 -19.83 -3.66
CA ASN A 33 18.71 -20.99 -3.71
C ASN A 33 19.60 -20.99 -4.94
N ALA A 34 19.05 -20.56 -6.08
CA ALA A 34 19.77 -20.49 -7.34
C ALA A 34 20.43 -19.11 -7.59
N ALA A 35 20.14 -18.11 -6.75
CA ALA A 35 20.52 -16.71 -6.93
C ALA A 35 20.14 -16.16 -8.33
N LEU A 36 18.98 -16.58 -8.85
CA LEU A 36 18.54 -16.27 -10.22
C LEU A 36 17.11 -15.75 -10.26
N GLN A 37 16.87 -14.77 -11.12
CA GLN A 37 15.54 -14.31 -11.47
C GLN A 37 14.93 -15.25 -12.51
N ARG A 38 13.81 -15.87 -12.16
CA ARG A 38 13.05 -16.77 -13.03
C ARG A 38 11.80 -16.08 -13.54
N ARG A 39 11.41 -16.40 -14.77
CA ARG A 39 10.17 -15.93 -15.39
C ARG A 39 9.19 -17.08 -15.55
N TYR A 40 7.98 -16.86 -15.07
CA TYR A 40 6.88 -17.80 -15.16
C TYR A 40 5.70 -17.17 -15.88
N GLN A 41 4.92 -18.01 -16.53
CA GLN A 41 3.55 -17.68 -16.90
C GLN A 41 2.65 -18.13 -15.76
N LEU A 42 2.04 -17.18 -15.07
CA LEU A 42 1.04 -17.41 -14.04
C LEU A 42 -0.34 -17.41 -14.69
N ILE A 43 -1.14 -18.45 -14.45
CA ILE A 43 -2.50 -18.58 -14.94
C ILE A 43 -3.42 -18.61 -13.73
N PHE A 44 -4.41 -17.72 -13.69
CA PHE A 44 -5.43 -17.65 -12.65
C PHE A 44 -6.79 -18.00 -13.23
N TYR A 45 -7.53 -18.83 -12.51
CA TYR A 45 -8.86 -19.32 -12.87
C TYR A 45 -9.90 -18.69 -11.92
N PRO A 46 -10.51 -17.54 -12.27
CA PRO A 46 -11.47 -16.82 -11.42
C PRO A 46 -12.67 -17.63 -10.94
N LYS A 47 -13.06 -18.68 -11.68
CA LYS A 47 -14.24 -19.50 -11.35
C LYS A 47 -14.07 -20.32 -10.07
N ASP A 48 -12.85 -20.78 -9.79
CA ASP A 48 -12.55 -21.65 -8.65
C ASP A 48 -11.39 -21.16 -7.78
N GLY A 49 -10.81 -20.00 -8.10
CA GLY A 49 -9.68 -19.41 -7.37
C GLY A 49 -8.41 -20.24 -7.47
N SER A 50 -8.25 -21.07 -8.51
CA SER A 50 -7.04 -21.87 -8.69
C SER A 50 -5.97 -21.12 -9.49
N VAL A 51 -4.72 -21.49 -9.23
CA VAL A 51 -3.53 -20.94 -9.89
C VAL A 51 -2.69 -22.06 -10.50
N GLU A 52 -2.05 -21.77 -11.62
CA GLU A 52 -1.10 -22.63 -12.32
C GLU A 52 0.11 -21.80 -12.74
N MET A 53 1.31 -22.37 -12.70
CA MET A 53 2.53 -21.69 -13.14
C MET A 53 3.31 -22.54 -14.13
N TYR A 54 3.74 -21.91 -15.21
CA TYR A 54 4.54 -22.54 -16.26
C TYR A 54 5.90 -21.84 -16.37
N ASP A 55 6.98 -22.63 -16.34
CA ASP A 55 8.35 -22.13 -16.52
C ASP A 55 8.58 -21.81 -18.00
N LEU A 56 8.73 -20.51 -18.30
CA LEU A 56 8.92 -20.02 -19.66
C LEU A 56 10.28 -20.39 -20.26
N LYS A 57 11.30 -20.61 -19.42
CA LYS A 57 12.66 -20.93 -19.87
C LYS A 57 12.80 -22.42 -20.17
N ASN A 58 12.26 -23.27 -19.29
CA ASN A 58 12.40 -24.72 -19.40
C ASN A 58 11.19 -25.40 -20.06
N HIS A 59 10.18 -24.63 -20.45
CA HIS A 59 8.95 -25.12 -21.09
C HIS A 59 8.32 -26.29 -20.33
N ARG A 60 8.13 -26.14 -19.03
CA ARG A 60 7.52 -27.16 -18.17
C ARG A 60 6.58 -26.54 -17.14
N VAL A 61 5.59 -27.31 -16.71
CA VAL A 61 4.75 -26.94 -15.57
C VAL A 61 5.62 -26.86 -14.32
N PHE A 62 5.59 -25.69 -13.67
CA PHE A 62 6.26 -25.44 -12.40
C PHE A 62 5.32 -25.72 -11.22
N LEU A 63 4.09 -25.23 -11.32
CA LEU A 63 3.01 -25.48 -10.37
C LEU A 63 1.78 -25.93 -11.15
N ARG A 64 1.27 -27.14 -10.85
CA ARG A 64 0.01 -27.63 -11.43
C ARG A 64 -1.17 -26.83 -10.87
N ARG A 65 -2.27 -26.74 -11.62
CA ARG A 65 -3.51 -26.08 -11.20
C ARG A 65 -3.91 -26.51 -9.79
N THR A 66 -3.78 -25.61 -8.83
CA THR A 66 -4.00 -25.85 -7.41
C THR A 66 -4.84 -24.70 -6.87
N LYS A 67 -5.84 -24.99 -6.03
CA LYS A 67 -6.67 -23.96 -5.39
C LYS A 67 -5.79 -23.10 -4.48
N TYR A 68 -5.94 -21.78 -4.55
CA TYR A 68 -5.18 -20.86 -3.70
C TYR A 68 -6.08 -19.67 -3.32
N GLU A 69 -6.74 -19.80 -2.17
CA GLU A 69 -7.83 -18.90 -1.77
C GLU A 69 -7.35 -17.51 -1.32
N GLU A 70 -6.08 -17.37 -0.96
CA GLU A 70 -5.49 -16.09 -0.52
C GLU A 70 -5.31 -15.08 -1.67
N LEU A 71 -5.31 -15.54 -2.93
CA LEU A 71 -5.08 -14.67 -4.09
C LEU A 71 -6.41 -14.19 -4.68
N ARG A 72 -6.63 -12.89 -4.63
CA ARG A 72 -7.83 -12.26 -5.18
C ARG A 72 -7.57 -11.71 -6.57
N LYS A 73 -8.62 -11.59 -7.39
CA LYS A 73 -8.52 -11.09 -8.76
C LYS A 73 -7.98 -9.65 -8.80
N GLU A 74 -8.30 -8.86 -7.79
CA GLU A 74 -7.94 -7.45 -7.66
C GLU A 74 -6.42 -7.26 -7.45
N ASP A 75 -5.74 -8.30 -6.95
CA ASP A 75 -4.29 -8.33 -6.75
C ASP A 75 -3.53 -8.64 -8.06
N LEU A 76 -4.24 -9.04 -9.13
CA LEU A 76 -3.65 -9.47 -10.40
C LEU A 76 -3.54 -8.32 -11.42
N TYR A 77 -2.57 -7.44 -11.21
CA TYR A 77 -2.23 -6.37 -12.14
C TYR A 77 -0.72 -6.21 -12.32
N VAL A 78 -0.32 -5.70 -13.48
CA VAL A 78 1.10 -5.47 -13.80
C VAL A 78 1.71 -4.47 -12.82
N GLY A 79 2.86 -4.84 -12.26
CA GLY A 79 3.59 -4.10 -11.24
C GLY A 79 3.27 -4.51 -9.80
N ASN A 80 2.25 -5.35 -9.57
CA ASN A 80 1.98 -5.87 -8.22
C ASN A 80 2.95 -6.98 -7.82
N LYS A 81 3.20 -7.14 -6.52
CA LYS A 81 3.88 -8.30 -5.95
C LYS A 81 2.86 -9.15 -5.18
N ILE A 82 2.75 -10.41 -5.54
CA ILE A 82 1.79 -11.35 -4.95
C ILE A 82 2.52 -12.55 -4.36
N ASN A 83 2.04 -13.06 -3.23
CA ASN A 83 2.52 -14.32 -2.70
C ASN A 83 1.73 -15.47 -3.33
N VAL A 84 2.45 -16.50 -3.78
CA VAL A 84 1.85 -17.77 -4.23
C VAL A 84 2.67 -18.92 -3.64
N PHE A 85 2.09 -19.65 -2.68
CA PHE A 85 2.76 -20.73 -1.95
C PHE A 85 4.16 -20.32 -1.42
N SER A 86 4.19 -19.23 -0.65
CA SER A 86 5.40 -18.64 -0.04
C SER A 86 6.45 -18.12 -1.04
N ARG A 87 6.07 -17.87 -2.29
CA ARG A 87 6.92 -17.22 -3.30
C ARG A 87 6.36 -15.85 -3.63
N LEU A 88 7.14 -14.80 -3.35
CA LEU A 88 6.79 -13.42 -3.72
C LEU A 88 7.06 -13.21 -5.22
N LEU A 89 6.02 -13.32 -6.03
CA LEU A 89 6.04 -13.12 -7.48
C LEU A 89 5.80 -11.65 -7.81
N HIS A 90 6.56 -11.08 -8.72
CA HIS A 90 6.33 -9.75 -9.28
C HIS A 90 5.66 -9.89 -10.65
N ILE A 91 4.42 -9.40 -10.80
CA ILE A 91 3.71 -9.43 -12.08
C ILE A 91 4.30 -8.36 -12.99
N VAL A 92 4.89 -8.75 -14.13
CA VAL A 92 5.62 -7.83 -15.01
C VAL A 92 4.93 -7.57 -16.34
N ASP A 93 4.04 -8.44 -16.79
CA ASP A 93 3.29 -8.25 -18.03
C ASP A 93 2.00 -9.10 -18.06
N TYR A 94 1.12 -8.81 -19.01
CA TYR A 94 0.02 -9.69 -19.38
C TYR A 94 0.53 -10.77 -20.35
N GLY A 95 0.12 -12.03 -20.14
CA GLY A 95 0.52 -13.16 -20.96
C GLY A 95 -0.25 -13.29 -22.28
N ASP A 96 -1.40 -12.62 -22.41
CA ASP A 96 -2.16 -12.55 -23.65
C ASP A 96 -3.03 -11.27 -23.75
N GLN A 97 -3.52 -10.98 -24.96
CA GLN A 97 -4.36 -9.81 -25.23
C GLN A 97 -5.74 -9.88 -24.58
N PHE A 98 -6.27 -11.09 -24.36
CA PHE A 98 -7.57 -11.27 -23.71
C PHE A 98 -7.50 -10.78 -22.26
N THR A 99 -6.50 -11.25 -21.53
CA THR A 99 -6.15 -10.84 -20.17
C THR A 99 -5.87 -9.34 -20.14
N ALA A 100 -5.01 -8.83 -21.02
CA ALA A 100 -4.71 -7.40 -21.10
C ALA A 100 -5.93 -6.51 -21.43
N ARG A 101 -7.01 -7.03 -22.02
CA ARG A 101 -8.25 -6.27 -22.25
C ARG A 101 -9.25 -6.43 -21.12
N LYS A 102 -9.31 -7.62 -20.51
CA LYS A 102 -10.35 -7.99 -19.54
C LYS A 102 -9.97 -7.65 -18.10
N VAL A 103 -8.69 -7.78 -17.78
CA VAL A 103 -8.07 -7.43 -16.49
C VAL A 103 -6.87 -6.51 -16.67
N GLY A 104 -6.73 -5.93 -17.87
CA GLY A 104 -5.86 -4.78 -18.13
C GLY A 104 -6.23 -3.63 -17.24
N SER A 105 -5.71 -3.64 -16.03
CA SER A 105 -5.97 -2.60 -15.07
C SER A 105 -5.18 -1.38 -15.51
N LYS A 106 -5.85 -0.23 -15.61
CA LYS A 106 -5.20 1.07 -15.67
C LYS A 106 -4.76 1.50 -14.26
N LYS A 107 -4.31 0.53 -13.45
CA LYS A 107 -3.78 0.80 -12.13
C LYS A 107 -2.55 1.65 -12.30
N GLU A 108 -2.70 2.92 -12.01
CA GLU A 108 -1.63 3.89 -11.96
C GLU A 108 -1.18 4.01 -10.52
N LYS A 109 0.07 4.43 -10.32
CA LYS A 109 0.55 4.87 -9.03
C LYS A 109 0.51 6.39 -8.99
N THR A 110 0.08 6.96 -7.88
CA THR A 110 0.20 8.39 -7.62
C THR A 110 0.67 8.66 -6.21
N LEU A 111 1.27 9.83 -5.98
CA LEU A 111 1.57 10.30 -4.64
C LEU A 111 0.32 10.94 -4.05
N ALA A 112 -0.15 10.38 -2.93
CA ALA A 112 -1.05 11.08 -2.02
C ALA A 112 -0.24 11.58 -0.83
N MET A 113 -0.20 12.89 -0.62
CA MET A 113 0.52 13.48 0.52
C MET A 113 -0.44 14.27 1.40
N ILE A 114 -0.42 13.97 2.70
CA ILE A 114 -1.14 14.71 3.74
C ILE A 114 -0.18 15.75 4.31
N LYS A 115 -0.59 17.02 4.24
CA LYS A 115 0.18 18.19 4.65
C LYS A 115 0.12 18.41 6.17
N PRO A 116 1.00 19.28 6.74
CA PRO A 116 1.12 19.42 8.19
C PRO A 116 -0.17 19.83 8.92
N ASP A 117 -1.02 20.61 8.26
CA ASP A 117 -2.31 21.07 8.80
C ASP A 117 -3.32 19.93 9.01
N ALA A 118 -3.16 18.81 8.31
CA ALA A 118 -4.12 17.71 8.30
C ALA A 118 -3.61 16.42 8.92
N VAL A 119 -2.38 16.39 9.49
CA VAL A 119 -1.85 15.20 10.17
C VAL A 119 -2.71 14.77 11.35
N ALA A 120 -3.31 15.71 12.09
CA ALA A 120 -4.26 15.39 13.16
C ALA A 120 -5.58 14.77 12.66
N LYS A 121 -5.80 14.72 11.34
CA LYS A 121 -6.94 14.09 10.65
C LYS A 121 -6.50 12.93 9.74
N LEU A 122 -5.30 12.40 9.98
CA LEU A 122 -4.67 11.33 9.20
C LEU A 122 -5.59 10.13 8.98
N GLY A 123 -6.19 9.60 10.05
CA GLY A 123 -7.06 8.42 9.96
C GLY A 123 -8.27 8.64 9.04
N SER A 124 -8.94 9.78 9.18
CA SER A 124 -10.10 10.16 8.36
C SER A 124 -9.76 10.37 6.88
N ILE A 125 -8.54 10.84 6.57
CA ILE A 125 -8.08 10.99 5.20
C ILE A 125 -7.70 9.64 4.59
N ILE A 126 -7.02 8.77 5.36
CA ILE A 126 -6.71 7.40 4.93
C ILE A 126 -7.99 6.61 4.67
N GLU A 127 -9.00 6.73 5.54
CA GLU A 127 -10.31 6.11 5.32
C GLU A 127 -10.95 6.59 4.01
N ALA A 128 -10.97 7.90 3.75
CA ALA A 128 -11.48 8.43 2.49
C ALA A 128 -10.71 7.93 1.24
N ILE A 129 -9.40 7.71 1.36
CA ILE A 129 -8.58 7.10 0.30
C ILE A 129 -9.03 5.64 0.07
N LEU A 130 -9.10 4.84 1.13
CA LEU A 130 -9.46 3.42 1.07
C LEU A 130 -10.90 3.22 0.57
N ASP A 131 -11.86 4.03 1.02
CA ASP A 131 -13.27 3.99 0.60
C ASP A 131 -13.45 4.29 -0.91
N THR A 132 -12.50 5.02 -1.51
CA THR A 132 -12.49 5.28 -2.97
C THR A 132 -12.04 4.05 -3.77
N GLY A 133 -11.57 2.99 -3.12
CA GLY A 133 -11.03 1.79 -3.74
C GLY A 133 -9.54 1.86 -4.05
N PHE A 134 -8.82 2.84 -3.49
CA PHE A 134 -7.37 2.89 -3.57
C PHE A 134 -6.72 1.84 -2.69
N ILE A 135 -5.60 1.29 -3.17
CA ILE A 135 -4.70 0.44 -2.40
C ILE A 135 -3.50 1.30 -1.99
N ILE A 136 -3.21 1.39 -0.70
CA ILE A 136 -2.00 2.04 -0.19
C ILE A 136 -0.87 0.99 -0.20
N THR A 137 0.16 1.19 -1.02
CA THR A 137 1.30 0.25 -1.13
C THR A 137 2.53 0.69 -0.36
N LYS A 138 2.65 1.98 -0.06
CA LYS A 138 3.70 2.53 0.79
C LYS A 138 3.16 3.70 1.60
N ALA A 139 3.64 3.86 2.82
CA ALA A 139 3.33 4.98 3.68
C ALA A 139 4.57 5.38 4.49
N LYS A 140 4.80 6.68 4.64
CA LYS A 140 5.90 7.20 5.46
C LYS A 140 5.57 8.59 6.00
N MET A 141 5.75 8.78 7.30
CA MET A 141 5.75 10.10 7.92
C MET A 141 7.16 10.69 7.89
N VAL A 142 7.29 11.92 7.41
CA VAL A 142 8.58 12.61 7.27
C VAL A 142 8.45 14.07 7.69
N LEU A 143 9.55 14.65 8.18
CA LEU A 143 9.67 16.09 8.37
C LEU A 143 10.67 16.60 7.33
N LEU A 144 10.17 17.32 6.33
CA LEU A 144 11.01 17.83 5.26
C LEU A 144 11.90 18.96 5.77
N SER A 145 13.20 18.85 5.50
CA SER A 145 14.09 19.99 5.59
C SER A 145 13.72 21.04 4.55
N ARG A 146 14.14 22.29 4.77
CA ARG A 146 13.92 23.37 3.80
C ARG A 146 14.48 23.03 2.42
N LYS A 147 15.65 22.38 2.36
CA LYS A 147 16.25 21.93 1.11
C LYS A 147 15.38 20.90 0.40
N GLU A 148 14.99 19.84 1.12
CA GLU A 148 14.12 18.78 0.56
C GLU A 148 12.79 19.33 0.05
N ALA A 149 12.16 20.26 0.79
CA ALA A 149 10.93 20.91 0.36
C ALA A 149 11.15 21.76 -0.91
N MET A 150 12.26 22.50 -1.01
CA MET A 150 12.60 23.28 -2.20
C MET A 150 12.89 22.42 -3.43
N ASP A 151 13.56 21.29 -3.22
CA ASP A 151 13.85 20.30 -4.27
C ASP A 151 12.54 19.68 -4.78
N PHE A 152 11.64 19.28 -3.86
CA PHE A 152 10.33 18.70 -4.18
C PHE A 152 9.44 19.68 -4.95
N TYR A 153 9.34 20.94 -4.53
CA TYR A 153 8.52 21.95 -5.20
C TYR A 153 9.28 22.80 -6.24
N SER A 154 10.38 22.28 -6.79
CA SER A 154 11.27 23.04 -7.68
C SER A 154 10.56 23.69 -8.88
N GLU A 155 9.51 23.06 -9.40
CA GLU A 155 8.68 23.58 -10.51
C GLU A 155 7.89 24.85 -10.15
N HIS A 156 7.79 25.18 -8.87
CA HIS A 156 7.10 26.36 -8.36
C HIS A 156 8.05 27.47 -7.91
N GLN A 157 9.36 27.33 -8.07
CA GLN A 157 10.37 28.30 -7.59
C GLN A 157 10.14 29.74 -8.10
N SER A 158 9.56 29.91 -9.29
CA SER A 158 9.25 31.22 -9.87
C SER A 158 7.92 31.83 -9.41
N LYS A 159 7.14 31.12 -8.59
CA LYS A 159 5.83 31.57 -8.13
C LYS A 159 5.95 32.43 -6.87
N SER A 160 5.15 33.49 -6.80
CA SER A 160 5.17 34.43 -5.65
C SER A 160 4.87 33.77 -4.30
N PHE A 161 4.08 32.69 -4.29
CA PHE A 161 3.71 31.95 -3.07
C PHE A 161 4.76 30.89 -2.65
N PHE A 162 5.86 30.72 -3.40
CA PHE A 162 6.81 29.63 -3.17
C PHE A 162 7.43 29.66 -1.77
N SER A 163 7.85 30.84 -1.30
CA SER A 163 8.46 30.98 0.03
C SER A 163 7.50 30.54 1.15
N ASP A 164 6.22 30.93 1.05
CA ASP A 164 5.20 30.58 2.03
C ASP A 164 4.87 29.08 2.00
N LEU A 165 4.83 28.49 0.79
CA LEU A 165 4.65 27.05 0.60
C LEU A 165 5.80 26.27 1.26
N ILE A 166 7.06 26.67 1.02
CA ILE A 166 8.21 26.01 1.64
C ILE A 166 8.18 26.18 3.16
N GLY A 167 7.92 27.39 3.65
CA GLY A 167 7.81 27.64 5.09
C GLY A 167 6.78 26.72 5.75
N PHE A 168 5.60 26.61 5.14
CA PHE A 168 4.53 25.73 5.62
C PHE A 168 4.90 24.24 5.55
N MET A 169 5.44 23.77 4.43
CA MET A 169 5.78 22.35 4.27
C MET A 169 6.92 21.89 5.19
N THR A 170 7.69 22.83 5.75
CA THR A 170 8.75 22.58 6.74
C THR A 170 8.30 22.79 8.18
N SER A 171 7.07 23.25 8.42
CA SER A 171 6.60 23.63 9.76
C SER A 171 6.18 22.44 10.63
N GLY A 172 6.05 21.25 10.05
CA GLY A 172 5.58 20.06 10.74
C GLY A 172 5.68 18.80 9.87
N PRO A 173 5.34 17.63 10.44
CA PRO A 173 5.41 16.37 9.72
C PRO A 173 4.39 16.35 8.56
N ILE A 174 4.71 15.57 7.53
CA ILE A 174 3.80 15.21 6.45
C ILE A 174 3.73 13.69 6.35
N VAL A 175 2.66 13.16 5.77
CA VAL A 175 2.54 11.73 5.47
C VAL A 175 2.49 11.56 3.96
N ALA A 176 3.51 10.90 3.41
CA ALA A 176 3.57 10.52 2.01
C ALA A 176 3.03 9.09 1.84
N LEU A 177 2.18 8.89 0.85
CA LEU A 177 1.55 7.60 0.52
C LEU A 177 1.74 7.30 -0.98
N GLU A 178 2.20 6.10 -1.30
CA GLU A 178 2.06 5.54 -2.65
C GLU A 178 0.69 4.87 -2.72
N VAL A 179 -0.20 5.38 -3.56
CA VAL A 179 -1.53 4.81 -3.76
C VAL A 179 -1.68 4.28 -5.18
N ILE A 180 -2.37 3.16 -5.30
CA ILE A 180 -2.62 2.46 -6.56
C ILE A 180 -4.12 2.32 -6.77
N GLY A 181 -4.59 2.65 -7.96
CA GLY A 181 -6.00 2.55 -8.34
C GLY A 181 -6.18 2.80 -9.83
N ASP A 182 -7.38 2.52 -10.34
CA ASP A 182 -7.67 2.79 -11.75
C ASP A 182 -7.71 4.31 -12.02
N ASP A 183 -6.97 4.75 -13.04
CA ASP A 183 -6.78 6.18 -13.36
C ASP A 183 -6.36 6.99 -12.11
N ALA A 184 -5.44 6.44 -11.29
CA ALA A 184 -5.18 6.89 -9.92
C ALA A 184 -4.89 8.38 -9.79
N VAL A 185 -4.13 8.96 -10.71
CA VAL A 185 -3.81 10.40 -10.68
C VAL A 185 -5.09 11.23 -10.78
N ALA A 186 -5.97 10.89 -11.74
CA ALA A 186 -7.22 11.61 -11.95
C ALA A 186 -8.21 11.37 -10.79
N SER A 187 -8.34 10.12 -10.35
CA SER A 187 -9.21 9.72 -9.24
C SER A 187 -8.80 10.40 -7.93
N TRP A 188 -7.50 10.48 -7.64
CA TRP A 188 -6.98 11.17 -6.45
C TRP A 188 -7.23 12.68 -6.52
N ARG A 189 -6.97 13.31 -7.67
CA ARG A 189 -7.26 14.74 -7.88
C ARG A 189 -8.75 15.07 -7.73
N LYS A 190 -9.63 14.18 -8.18
CA LYS A 190 -11.08 14.32 -8.00
C LYS A 190 -11.44 14.28 -6.51
N LEU A 191 -10.87 13.34 -5.75
CA LEU A 191 -11.08 13.21 -4.30
C LEU A 191 -10.54 14.44 -3.52
N LEU A 192 -9.43 15.02 -3.96
CA LEU A 192 -8.89 16.26 -3.40
C LEU A 192 -9.83 17.45 -3.58
N GLY A 193 -10.38 17.61 -4.80
CA GLY A 193 -11.14 18.79 -5.19
C GLY A 193 -10.26 20.02 -5.50
N PRO A 194 -10.88 21.19 -5.73
CA PRO A 194 -10.17 22.43 -6.09
C PRO A 194 -9.05 22.80 -5.11
N THR A 195 -7.95 23.37 -5.61
CA THR A 195 -6.75 23.70 -4.80
C THR A 195 -7.04 24.69 -3.67
N ASN A 196 -7.93 25.65 -3.91
CA ASN A 196 -8.38 26.57 -2.87
C ASN A 196 -9.52 25.94 -2.06
N SER A 197 -9.31 25.79 -0.75
CA SER A 197 -10.27 25.13 0.13
C SER A 197 -11.63 25.85 0.22
N CYS A 198 -11.68 27.17 0.06
CA CYS A 198 -12.93 27.91 -0.01
C CYS A 198 -13.74 27.56 -1.26
N THR A 199 -13.08 27.47 -2.42
CA THR A 199 -13.70 27.02 -3.67
C THR A 199 -14.11 25.55 -3.59
N ALA A 200 -13.29 24.70 -2.96
CA ALA A 200 -13.62 23.31 -2.75
C ALA A 200 -14.90 23.14 -1.91
N ARG A 201 -15.09 23.95 -0.86
CA ARG A 201 -16.32 23.95 -0.05
C ARG A 201 -17.58 24.27 -0.84
N SER A 202 -17.49 25.10 -1.88
CA SER A 202 -18.65 25.41 -2.74
C SER A 202 -18.87 24.40 -3.86
N GLU A 203 -17.81 23.95 -4.53
CA GLU A 203 -17.91 23.11 -5.74
C GLU A 203 -17.93 21.61 -5.45
N SER A 204 -17.19 21.17 -4.43
CA SER A 204 -17.03 19.76 -4.06
C SER A 204 -17.01 19.59 -2.53
N PRO A 205 -18.13 19.82 -1.80
CA PRO A 205 -18.14 19.88 -0.33
C PRO A 205 -17.62 18.62 0.38
N GLY A 206 -17.74 17.45 -0.26
CA GLY A 206 -17.23 16.18 0.26
C GLY A 206 -15.73 15.94 0.02
N SER A 207 -15.04 16.82 -0.71
CA SER A 207 -13.63 16.63 -1.04
C SER A 207 -12.72 16.81 0.17
N ILE A 208 -11.51 16.24 0.10
CA ILE A 208 -10.52 16.34 1.19
C ILE A 208 -10.19 17.80 1.49
N ARG A 209 -9.97 18.63 0.46
CA ARG A 209 -9.65 20.05 0.64
C ARG A 209 -10.81 20.85 1.22
N ALA A 210 -12.05 20.50 0.88
CA ALA A 210 -13.23 21.14 1.45
C ALA A 210 -13.37 20.84 2.96
N ARG A 211 -13.16 19.58 3.34
CA ARG A 211 -13.36 19.06 4.70
C ARG A 211 -12.23 19.44 5.67
N PHE A 212 -10.99 19.43 5.20
CA PHE A 212 -9.81 19.52 6.08
C PHE A 212 -8.89 20.70 5.79
N GLY A 213 -9.06 21.41 4.66
CA GLY A 213 -8.23 22.55 4.29
C GLY A 213 -8.78 23.89 4.76
N SER A 214 -7.89 24.84 5.05
CA SER A 214 -8.26 26.21 5.43
C SER A 214 -8.23 27.19 4.25
N ASP A 215 -7.17 27.17 3.44
CA ASP A 215 -6.92 28.13 2.36
C ASP A 215 -6.27 27.47 1.12
N GLY A 216 -5.55 28.23 0.28
CA GLY A 216 -4.88 27.72 -0.92
C GLY A 216 -3.53 27.04 -0.67
N THR A 217 -2.83 27.42 0.40
CA THR A 217 -1.53 26.86 0.79
C THR A 217 -1.73 25.71 1.78
N LYS A 218 -2.54 25.97 2.83
CA LYS A 218 -2.99 25.02 3.85
C LYS A 218 -4.28 24.36 3.40
N ASN A 219 -4.14 23.45 2.44
CA ASN A 219 -5.26 22.76 1.81
C ASN A 219 -5.27 21.26 2.14
N ALA A 220 -4.74 20.86 3.29
CA ALA A 220 -4.70 19.48 3.81
C ALA A 220 -3.91 18.44 3.00
N ALA A 221 -3.91 18.47 1.67
CA ALA A 221 -3.32 17.41 0.87
C ALA A 221 -2.83 17.85 -0.52
N HIS A 222 -1.82 17.14 -0.99
CA HIS A 222 -1.19 17.25 -2.30
C HIS A 222 -1.41 15.98 -3.11
N GLY A 223 -1.52 16.16 -4.42
CA GLY A 223 -1.57 15.09 -5.40
C GLY A 223 -0.85 15.50 -6.65
N SER A 224 -0.15 14.54 -7.25
CA SER A 224 0.58 14.73 -8.49
C SER A 224 -0.37 15.17 -9.61
N ASP A 225 0.11 15.99 -10.53
CA ASP A 225 -0.71 16.55 -11.61
C ASP A 225 -0.79 15.63 -12.85
N SER A 226 0.13 14.69 -12.98
CA SER A 226 0.33 13.79 -14.12
C SER A 226 1.04 12.50 -13.68
N ILE A 227 1.03 11.47 -14.54
CA ILE A 227 1.75 10.22 -14.29
C ILE A 227 3.26 10.46 -14.18
N ALA A 228 3.79 11.39 -14.97
CA ALA A 228 5.21 11.74 -14.96
C ALA A 228 5.63 12.44 -13.66
N SER A 229 4.83 13.39 -13.16
CA SER A 229 5.08 14.00 -11.85
C SER A 229 4.93 12.97 -10.73
N ALA A 230 3.90 12.13 -10.77
CA ALA A 230 3.72 11.03 -9.82
C ALA A 230 4.95 10.12 -9.72
N ALA A 231 5.51 9.68 -10.85
CA ALA A 231 6.71 8.83 -10.85
C ALA A 231 7.91 9.52 -10.18
N ARG A 232 8.18 10.80 -10.50
CA ARG A 232 9.28 11.56 -9.88
C ARG A 232 9.06 11.80 -8.38
N GLU A 233 7.84 12.19 -8.01
CA GLU A 233 7.46 12.47 -6.63
C GLU A 233 7.51 11.21 -5.76
N LEU A 234 7.07 10.07 -6.29
CA LEU A 234 7.19 8.78 -5.62
C LEU A 234 8.65 8.34 -5.47
N GLU A 235 9.49 8.53 -6.48
CA GLU A 235 10.93 8.21 -6.39
C GLU A 235 11.63 9.09 -5.34
N PHE A 236 11.19 10.34 -5.15
CA PHE A 236 11.70 11.21 -4.10
C PHE A 236 11.43 10.66 -2.69
N PHE A 237 10.21 10.20 -2.41
CA PHE A 237 9.83 9.69 -1.08
C PHE A 237 10.18 8.21 -0.86
N PHE A 238 10.11 7.41 -1.91
CA PHE A 238 10.26 5.95 -1.89
C PHE A 238 11.23 5.44 -2.98
N PRO A 239 12.53 5.79 -2.89
CA PRO A 239 13.49 5.47 -3.95
C PRO A 239 13.57 3.97 -4.24
N SER A 240 13.54 3.58 -5.51
CA SER A 240 13.59 2.16 -5.90
C SER A 240 15.00 1.56 -5.84
N SER A 241 16.04 2.38 -5.91
CA SER A 241 17.42 1.96 -6.22
C SER A 241 18.39 2.08 -5.03
N GLY A 242 17.89 1.95 -3.78
CA GLY A 242 18.71 2.08 -2.57
C GLY A 242 19.13 3.52 -2.24
N GLY A 243 18.55 4.51 -2.91
CA GLY A 243 18.67 5.92 -2.53
C GLY A 243 18.04 6.19 -1.17
N ARG A 244 18.54 7.21 -0.45
CA ARG A 244 17.93 7.64 0.81
C ARG A 244 16.94 8.78 0.51
N GLY A 245 15.64 8.46 0.56
CA GLY A 245 14.59 9.48 0.61
C GLY A 245 14.60 10.23 1.95
N PRO A 246 13.69 11.20 2.16
CA PRO A 246 13.59 11.95 3.40
C PRO A 246 13.49 11.03 4.63
N LYS A 247 14.12 11.43 5.72
CA LYS A 247 14.16 10.62 6.96
C LYS A 247 12.77 10.53 7.60
N ASN A 248 12.50 9.39 8.22
CA ASN A 248 11.31 9.19 9.03
C ASN A 248 11.38 10.10 10.29
N THR A 249 10.22 10.49 10.84
CA THR A 249 10.08 11.34 12.02
C THR A 249 10.26 10.63 13.37
N ALA A 250 10.49 9.31 13.37
CA ALA A 250 10.70 8.53 14.60
C ALA A 250 11.78 9.13 15.51
N ARG A 251 11.44 9.29 16.79
CA ARG A 251 12.25 9.94 17.82
C ARG A 251 12.95 8.92 18.72
N PHE A 252 12.36 7.75 18.94
CA PHE A 252 12.85 6.68 19.80
C PHE A 252 13.03 7.07 21.28
N THR A 253 12.28 8.06 21.76
CA THR A 253 12.34 8.59 23.13
C THR A 253 10.93 8.77 23.68
N ASP A 254 10.67 8.25 24.89
CA ASP A 254 9.38 8.35 25.59
C ASP A 254 8.19 7.95 24.70
N CYS A 255 8.37 6.85 23.97
CA CYS A 255 7.43 6.35 22.98
C CYS A 255 7.24 4.84 23.10
N THR A 256 6.23 4.32 22.44
CA THR A 256 6.02 2.88 22.24
C THR A 256 5.74 2.58 20.78
N CYS A 257 5.99 1.34 20.37
CA CYS A 257 5.73 0.87 19.01
C CYS A 257 4.36 0.20 18.96
N CYS A 258 3.54 0.61 17.98
CA CYS A 258 2.27 -0.03 17.66
C CYS A 258 2.33 -0.56 16.23
N ILE A 259 1.92 -1.81 16.02
CA ILE A 259 1.91 -2.45 14.68
C ILE A 259 0.46 -2.68 14.28
N ILE A 260 -0.01 -2.00 13.24
CA ILE A 260 -1.24 -2.39 12.54
C ILE A 260 -0.89 -3.61 11.69
N LYS A 261 -1.40 -4.77 12.10
CA LYS A 261 -1.10 -6.07 11.50
C LYS A 261 -1.66 -6.22 10.07
N PRO A 262 -1.11 -7.14 9.26
CA PRO A 262 -1.53 -7.31 7.86
C PRO A 262 -3.02 -7.58 7.65
N HIS A 263 -3.69 -8.39 8.49
CA HIS A 263 -5.14 -8.59 8.35
C HIS A 263 -5.90 -7.26 8.40
N ALA A 264 -5.63 -6.40 9.41
CA ALA A 264 -6.30 -5.11 9.57
C ALA A 264 -5.98 -4.14 8.41
N VAL A 265 -4.76 -4.17 7.88
CA VAL A 265 -4.41 -3.41 6.67
C VAL A 265 -5.21 -3.91 5.47
N SER A 266 -5.29 -5.23 5.29
CA SER A 266 -5.97 -5.86 4.14
C SER A 266 -7.49 -5.69 4.16
N GLU A 267 -8.09 -5.56 5.35
CA GLU A 267 -9.50 -5.24 5.57
C GLU A 267 -9.81 -3.74 5.47
N GLY A 268 -8.80 -2.89 5.25
CA GLY A 268 -8.98 -1.44 5.13
C GLY A 268 -9.25 -0.73 6.46
N LEU A 269 -8.92 -1.35 7.59
CA LEU A 269 -9.18 -0.79 8.93
C LEU A 269 -8.15 0.25 9.39
N THR A 270 -7.05 0.43 8.65
CA THR A 270 -5.96 1.36 8.98
C THR A 270 -6.46 2.77 9.34
N GLY A 271 -7.38 3.34 8.55
CA GLY A 271 -7.92 4.68 8.82
C GLY A 271 -8.69 4.77 10.14
N LYS A 272 -9.51 3.75 10.44
CA LYS A 272 -10.31 3.65 11.67
C LYS A 272 -9.42 3.50 12.90
N ILE A 273 -8.44 2.60 12.85
CA ILE A 273 -7.48 2.38 13.94
C ILE A 273 -6.73 3.68 14.26
N LEU A 274 -6.26 4.40 13.23
CA LEU A 274 -5.59 5.69 13.42
C LEU A 274 -6.51 6.74 14.04
N ASN A 275 -7.79 6.79 13.66
CA ASN A 275 -8.76 7.69 14.28
C ASN A 275 -9.00 7.35 15.75
N GLU A 276 -9.11 6.08 16.12
CA GLU A 276 -9.30 5.65 17.51
C GLU A 276 -8.08 6.00 18.38
N ILE A 277 -6.87 5.74 17.89
CA ILE A 277 -5.62 6.12 18.58
C ILE A 277 -5.57 7.64 18.81
N LEU A 278 -5.83 8.44 17.78
CA LEU A 278 -5.82 9.90 17.90
C LEU A 278 -6.93 10.41 18.84
N SER A 279 -8.11 9.79 18.80
CA SER A 279 -9.27 10.17 19.64
C SER A 279 -9.06 9.80 21.11
N ALA A 280 -8.30 8.75 21.39
CA ALA A 280 -7.87 8.39 22.75
C ALA A 280 -6.78 9.32 23.32
N GLY A 281 -6.32 10.31 22.55
CA GLY A 281 -5.37 11.33 23.00
C GLY A 281 -3.91 10.88 22.95
N PHE A 282 -3.59 9.91 22.11
CA PHE A 282 -2.21 9.55 21.78
C PHE A 282 -1.69 10.40 20.62
N ASP A 283 -0.40 10.74 20.68
CA ASP A 283 0.29 11.39 19.56
C ASP A 283 0.95 10.34 18.68
N ILE A 284 0.67 10.37 17.37
CA ILE A 284 1.36 9.56 16.37
C ILE A 284 2.53 10.39 15.82
N THR A 285 3.74 10.11 16.29
CA THR A 285 4.95 10.89 15.93
C THR A 285 5.70 10.31 14.75
N ALA A 286 5.45 9.04 14.40
CA ALA A 286 5.99 8.42 13.20
C ALA A 286 5.07 7.33 12.65
N MET A 287 5.15 7.11 11.35
CA MET A 287 4.44 6.06 10.62
C MET A 287 5.31 5.52 9.50
N GLN A 288 5.32 4.20 9.32
CA GLN A 288 6.01 3.53 8.21
C GLN A 288 5.25 2.26 7.83
N MET A 289 4.91 2.10 6.55
CA MET A 289 4.44 0.83 6.01
C MET A 289 5.61 0.00 5.47
N PHE A 290 5.58 -1.31 5.74
CA PHE A 290 6.58 -2.28 5.27
C PHE A 290 5.99 -3.69 5.26
N THR A 291 6.70 -4.62 4.65
CA THR A 291 6.42 -6.06 4.73
C THR A 291 7.57 -6.71 5.49
N MET A 292 7.24 -7.55 6.47
CA MET A 292 8.25 -8.26 7.26
C MET A 292 8.73 -9.51 6.52
N GLU A 293 10.06 -9.67 6.47
CA GLU A 293 10.66 -10.95 6.15
C GLU A 293 10.62 -11.85 7.38
N LYS A 294 10.53 -13.17 7.15
CA LYS A 294 10.39 -14.15 8.23
C LYS A 294 11.49 -14.03 9.31
N ALA A 295 12.75 -13.86 8.90
CA ALA A 295 13.85 -13.70 9.86
C ALA A 295 13.66 -12.48 10.77
N ASN A 296 13.22 -11.35 10.20
CA ASN A 296 13.00 -10.13 10.97
C ASN A 296 11.77 -10.25 11.88
N ALA A 297 10.72 -10.97 11.46
CA ALA A 297 9.56 -11.24 12.30
C ALA A 297 9.91 -12.18 13.47
N GLU A 298 10.73 -13.20 13.23
CA GLU A 298 11.23 -14.11 14.27
C GLU A 298 12.09 -13.38 15.30
N GLU A 299 12.97 -12.47 14.85
CA GLU A 299 13.76 -11.58 15.71
C GLU A 299 12.87 -10.62 16.51
N PHE A 300 11.90 -9.97 15.85
CA PHE A 300 10.96 -9.05 16.49
C PHE A 300 10.15 -9.72 17.61
N TYR A 301 9.74 -10.98 17.41
CA TYR A 301 8.99 -11.77 18.39
C TYR A 301 9.85 -12.71 19.24
N GLU A 302 11.17 -12.60 19.22
CA GLU A 302 12.07 -13.57 19.90
C GLU A 302 11.72 -13.78 21.37
N ILE A 303 11.32 -12.71 22.07
CA ILE A 303 10.94 -12.76 23.49
C ILE A 303 9.72 -13.65 23.80
N TYR A 304 8.89 -13.95 22.80
CA TYR A 304 7.70 -14.80 22.94
C TYR A 304 7.96 -16.26 22.58
N LYS A 305 9.14 -16.56 22.02
CA LYS A 305 9.49 -17.89 21.55
C LYS A 305 9.56 -18.89 22.71
N GLY A 306 8.68 -19.89 22.68
CA GLY A 306 8.55 -20.88 23.76
C GLY A 306 7.82 -20.38 25.01
N VAL A 307 7.32 -19.14 25.00
CA VAL A 307 6.50 -18.54 26.08
C VAL A 307 5.02 -18.65 25.74
N VAL A 308 4.65 -18.33 24.49
CA VAL A 308 3.27 -18.38 23.99
C VAL A 308 3.12 -19.51 22.95
N ALA A 309 1.96 -20.17 22.93
CA ALA A 309 1.72 -21.31 22.03
C ALA A 309 1.58 -20.85 20.57
N GLU A 310 1.10 -19.62 20.39
CA GLU A 310 0.73 -18.99 19.12
C GLU A 310 1.94 -18.36 18.41
N TYR A 311 3.16 -18.49 18.94
CA TYR A 311 4.36 -17.82 18.41
C TYR A 311 4.53 -18.00 16.90
N ASN A 312 4.35 -19.24 16.41
CA ASN A 312 4.49 -19.53 14.98
C ASN A 312 3.41 -18.83 14.14
N GLU A 313 2.18 -18.73 14.67
CA GLU A 313 1.06 -18.05 14.01
C GLU A 313 1.26 -16.54 14.02
N MET A 314 1.79 -15.96 15.11
CA MET A 314 2.15 -14.54 15.20
C MET A 314 3.19 -14.16 14.14
N VAL A 315 4.24 -14.97 14.00
CA VAL A 315 5.27 -14.78 12.97
C VAL A 315 4.67 -14.92 11.57
N ALA A 316 3.83 -15.93 11.35
CA ALA A 316 3.18 -16.14 10.06
C ALA A 316 2.27 -14.97 9.67
N GLU A 317 1.46 -14.47 10.61
CA GLU A 317 0.58 -13.33 10.40
C GLU A 317 1.36 -12.05 10.12
N LEU A 318 2.44 -11.76 10.84
CA LEU A 318 3.23 -10.56 10.58
C LEU A 318 3.92 -10.60 9.19
N CYS A 319 4.17 -11.80 8.66
CA CYS A 319 4.74 -12.01 7.33
C CYS A 319 3.69 -12.12 6.21
N SER A 320 2.39 -12.17 6.52
CA SER A 320 1.34 -12.48 5.55
C SER A 320 1.11 -11.34 4.54
N GLY A 321 1.48 -10.12 4.91
CA GLY A 321 1.29 -8.94 4.04
C GLY A 321 1.93 -7.65 4.57
N PRO A 322 1.53 -6.49 4.02
CA PRO A 322 2.00 -5.20 4.50
C PRO A 322 1.43 -4.88 5.89
N CYS A 323 2.27 -4.40 6.78
CA CYS A 323 1.89 -3.86 8.08
C CYS A 323 2.29 -2.38 8.18
N VAL A 324 1.73 -1.68 9.17
CA VAL A 324 2.09 -0.28 9.47
C VAL A 324 2.64 -0.20 10.89
N ALA A 325 3.90 0.20 11.03
CA ALA A 325 4.42 0.60 12.35
C ALA A 325 4.14 2.06 12.63
N LEU A 326 3.75 2.33 13.86
CA LEU A 326 3.52 3.64 14.41
C LEU A 326 4.43 3.85 15.63
N GLU A 327 5.02 5.04 15.73
CA GLU A 327 5.57 5.52 16.99
C GLU A 327 4.47 6.30 17.70
N ILE A 328 4.12 5.84 18.90
CA ILE A 328 3.09 6.42 19.75
C ILE A 328 3.77 7.11 20.93
N CYS A 329 3.48 8.40 21.13
CA CYS A 329 3.96 9.21 22.23
C CYS A 329 2.82 9.63 23.16
N GLN A 330 3.06 9.47 24.46
CA GLN A 330 2.22 9.95 25.56
C GLN A 330 2.99 9.77 26.88
N THR A 331 2.57 10.42 27.96
CA THR A 331 3.02 10.06 29.31
C THR A 331 2.67 8.59 29.59
N ASP A 332 3.67 7.79 29.99
CA ASP A 332 3.55 6.34 30.22
C ASP A 332 2.99 5.55 29.03
N ALA A 333 3.36 5.97 27.80
CA ALA A 333 2.83 5.42 26.55
C ALA A 333 2.73 3.88 26.49
N PRO A 334 3.75 3.08 26.91
CA PRO A 334 3.64 1.63 26.84
C PRO A 334 2.52 1.05 27.73
N GLN A 335 2.29 1.62 28.92
CA GLN A 335 1.23 1.15 29.81
C GLN A 335 -0.14 1.57 29.28
N ARG A 336 -0.30 2.86 28.96
CA ARG A 336 -1.59 3.39 28.49
C ARG A 336 -2.04 2.78 27.18
N LEU A 337 -1.11 2.55 26.25
CA LEU A 337 -1.44 1.90 24.99
C LEU A 337 -1.88 0.45 25.20
N ARG A 338 -1.24 -0.30 26.10
CA ARG A 338 -1.69 -1.67 26.43
C ARG A 338 -3.08 -1.69 27.06
N GLU A 339 -3.37 -0.77 27.98
CA GLU A 339 -4.70 -0.63 28.57
C GLU A 339 -5.76 -0.26 27.51
N PHE A 340 -5.39 0.59 26.55
CA PHE A 340 -6.24 0.97 25.43
C PHE A 340 -6.50 -0.19 24.44
N CYS A 341 -5.46 -0.94 24.06
CA CYS A 341 -5.59 -2.09 23.15
C CYS A 341 -6.38 -3.25 23.78
N GLY A 342 -6.38 -3.36 25.11
CA GLY A 342 -7.04 -4.44 25.82
C GLY A 342 -6.20 -5.72 25.90
N PRO A 343 -6.83 -6.86 26.28
CA PRO A 343 -6.14 -8.14 26.43
C PRO A 343 -5.64 -8.67 25.07
N ALA A 344 -4.62 -9.54 25.12
CA ALA A 344 -4.00 -10.10 23.92
C ALA A 344 -4.90 -11.09 23.17
N ASP A 345 -5.84 -11.74 23.88
CA ASP A 345 -6.81 -12.67 23.30
C ASP A 345 -8.14 -11.95 23.09
N PRO A 346 -8.64 -11.81 21.85
CA PRO A 346 -9.99 -11.35 21.59
C PRO A 346 -10.98 -12.44 22.04
N ASP A 347 -11.47 -12.32 23.27
CA ASP A 347 -12.38 -13.25 23.94
C ASP A 347 -13.46 -13.87 23.00
N PRO A 348 -13.58 -15.21 22.89
CA PRO A 348 -14.49 -15.87 21.94
C PRO A 348 -15.99 -15.69 22.24
N LEU A 349 -16.36 -14.96 23.30
CA LEU A 349 -17.74 -14.73 23.72
C LEU A 349 -18.41 -13.50 23.10
N TYR A 350 -17.69 -12.67 22.33
CA TYR A 350 -18.28 -11.54 21.62
C TYR A 350 -18.48 -11.85 20.14
N SER A 351 -19.64 -12.43 19.82
CA SER A 351 -20.10 -12.61 18.45
C SER A 351 -20.37 -11.27 17.77
N ALA A 352 -19.61 -10.93 16.73
CA ALA A 352 -19.92 -10.11 15.54
C ALA A 352 -20.65 -8.74 15.66
N ALA A 353 -21.06 -8.28 16.84
CA ALA A 353 -21.81 -7.03 17.03
C ALA A 353 -21.07 -5.96 17.83
N ASP A 354 -20.00 -6.34 18.56
CA ASP A 354 -19.21 -5.44 19.43
C ASP A 354 -17.71 -5.43 19.05
N TYR A 355 -17.40 -5.49 17.75
CA TYR A 355 -16.01 -5.40 17.25
C TYR A 355 -15.43 -3.98 17.48
N THR A 356 -14.93 -3.70 18.67
CA THR A 356 -13.91 -2.68 18.90
C THR A 356 -12.55 -3.35 18.72
N GLY A 357 -11.88 -3.00 17.63
CA GLY A 357 -10.69 -3.69 17.13
C GLY A 357 -9.58 -3.88 18.18
N THR A 358 -9.13 -5.12 18.30
CA THR A 358 -7.79 -5.44 18.81
C THR A 358 -6.73 -4.89 17.86
N VAL A 359 -5.84 -4.05 18.39
CA VAL A 359 -4.72 -3.41 17.67
C VAL A 359 -3.45 -4.25 17.83
#